data_AF-A0A950T667-F1
#
_entry.id   AF-A0A950T667-F1
#
_cell.length_a   1.000
_cell.length_b   1.000
_cell.length_c   1.000
_cell.angle_alpha   90.00
_cell.angle_beta   90.00
_cell.angle_gamma   90.00
#
_symmetry.space_group_name_H-M   'P 1'
#
loop_
_entity.id
_entity.type
_entity.pdbx_description
1 polymer ?
#
loop_
_entity_poly.entity_id
_entity_poly.type
_entity_poly.pdbx_seq_one_letter_code
_entity_poly.pdbx_strand_id
1 'polypeptide(L)'
;LRGDAFTPEQKARNFAYYEALTVRDSSLSASTQAVLAAEVGQLELAYDYLGEAAFVDLYDLHHNTRDGLHMASLAGTWMALVGGFGGMRTYDGSITFAPRLPEGITRLVFRLMFRDRRLCVEVTAKEAKYRLLDGAPLKARHHGEEITLSVDEAITRPIPPVKAGPRPTQPQGRAPIPREEHRTS
;
A
#
# COMPACT_ATOMS: atom_id res chain seq x y z
N LEU A 1 -12.17 0.22 10.34
CA LEU A 1 -12.46 1.12 9.18
C LEU A 1 -13.24 0.33 8.13
N ARG A 2 -14.39 0.84 7.67
CA ARG A 2 -15.28 0.20 6.68
C ARG A 2 -14.90 0.59 5.25
N GLY A 3 -13.68 0.26 4.82
CA GLY A 3 -13.23 0.52 3.46
C GLY A 3 -14.10 -0.17 2.39
N ASP A 4 -14.81 -1.22 2.78
CA ASP A 4 -15.83 -1.94 2.00
C ASP A 4 -17.13 -1.16 1.75
N ALA A 5 -17.36 -0.03 2.43
CA ALA A 5 -18.60 0.74 2.31
C ALA A 5 -18.68 1.64 1.06
N PHE A 6 -17.57 1.81 0.32
CA PHE A 6 -17.50 2.67 -0.86
C PHE A 6 -17.08 1.87 -2.09
N THR A 7 -17.70 2.17 -3.24
CA THR A 7 -17.31 1.55 -4.50
C THR A 7 -15.92 2.04 -4.95
N PRO A 8 -15.22 1.29 -5.83
CA PRO A 8 -13.96 1.74 -6.40
C PRO A 8 -14.06 3.12 -7.06
N GLU A 9 -15.16 3.41 -7.76
CA GLU A 9 -15.39 4.68 -8.46
C GLU A 9 -15.58 5.84 -7.47
N GLN A 10 -16.32 5.61 -6.38
CA GLN A 10 -16.48 6.61 -5.31
C GLN A 10 -15.13 6.94 -4.67
N LYS A 11 -14.31 5.93 -4.37
CA LYS A 11 -12.97 6.12 -3.83
C LYS A 11 -12.07 6.89 -4.80
N ALA A 12 -12.04 6.52 -6.07
CA ALA A 12 -11.24 7.19 -7.09
C ALA A 12 -11.65 8.66 -7.25
N ARG A 13 -12.96 8.96 -7.28
CA ARG A 13 -13.47 10.33 -7.36
C ARG A 13 -13.11 11.15 -6.13
N ASN A 14 -13.32 10.59 -4.94
CA ASN A 14 -12.98 11.27 -3.69
C ASN A 14 -11.46 11.52 -3.58
N PHE A 15 -10.65 10.52 -3.92
CA PHE A 15 -9.20 10.65 -3.95
C PHE A 15 -8.78 11.78 -4.88
N ALA A 16 -9.24 11.79 -6.14
CA ALA A 16 -8.90 12.84 -7.09
C ALA A 16 -9.30 14.25 -6.62
N TYR A 17 -10.47 14.38 -5.99
CA TYR A 17 -10.96 15.66 -5.47
C TYR A 17 -10.11 16.17 -4.30
N TYR A 18 -9.90 15.34 -3.27
CA TYR A 18 -9.18 15.76 -2.06
C TYR A 18 -7.68 15.88 -2.28
N GLU A 19 -7.11 15.11 -3.21
CA GLU A 19 -5.69 15.19 -3.55
C GLU A 19 -5.31 16.59 -4.05
N ALA A 20 -6.18 17.22 -4.85
CA ALA A 20 -5.98 18.58 -5.35
C ALA A 20 -6.05 19.68 -4.28
N LEU A 21 -6.51 19.34 -3.07
CA LEU A 21 -6.69 20.28 -1.96
C LEU A 21 -5.74 19.99 -0.78
N THR A 22 -5.10 18.82 -0.76
CA THR A 22 -4.32 18.37 0.40
C THR A 22 -2.89 18.88 0.31
N VAL A 23 -2.45 19.60 1.35
CA VAL A 23 -1.10 20.20 1.43
C VAL A 23 -0.05 19.29 2.08
N ARG A 24 -0.46 18.17 2.71
CA ARG A 24 0.42 17.18 3.39
C ARG A 24 1.31 17.73 4.52
N ASP A 25 0.85 18.70 5.31
CA ASP A 25 1.63 19.26 6.45
C ASP A 25 1.76 18.31 7.66
N SER A 26 1.39 17.02 7.53
CA SER A 26 1.51 16.02 8.59
C SER A 26 2.23 14.78 8.06
N SER A 27 3.14 14.23 8.87
CA SER A 27 3.92 13.02 8.55
C SER A 27 3.07 11.76 8.29
N LEU A 28 1.81 11.71 8.75
CA LEU A 28 0.90 10.60 8.41
C LEU A 28 0.25 10.74 7.03
N SER A 29 0.22 11.95 6.47
CA SER A 29 -0.57 12.26 5.28
C SER A 29 -0.07 11.48 4.05
N ALA A 30 1.24 11.47 3.82
CA ALA A 30 1.86 10.75 2.71
C ALA A 30 1.54 9.24 2.76
N SER A 31 1.69 8.59 3.92
CA SER A 31 1.37 7.16 4.05
C SER A 31 -0.10 6.83 3.76
N THR A 32 -1.03 7.69 4.21
CA THR A 32 -2.46 7.50 3.95
C THR A 32 -2.79 7.70 2.47
N GLN A 33 -2.19 8.72 1.83
CA GLN A 33 -2.33 8.95 0.40
C GLN A 33 -1.71 7.83 -0.43
N ALA A 34 -0.55 7.29 -0.03
CA ALA A 34 0.06 6.13 -0.68
C ALA A 34 -0.89 4.92 -0.69
N VAL A 35 -1.53 4.64 0.45
CA VAL A 35 -2.49 3.53 0.56
C VAL A 35 -3.69 3.72 -0.36
N LEU A 36 -4.28 4.92 -0.38
CA LEU A 36 -5.44 5.19 -1.22
C LEU A 36 -5.08 5.27 -2.71
N ALA A 37 -3.95 5.89 -3.06
CA ALA A 37 -3.42 5.95 -4.41
C ALA A 37 -3.21 4.54 -4.99
N ALA A 38 -2.60 3.63 -4.21
CA ALA A 38 -2.42 2.24 -4.60
C ALA A 38 -3.77 1.52 -4.78
N GLU A 39 -4.72 1.77 -3.88
CA GLU A 39 -6.06 1.17 -3.93
C GLU A 39 -6.85 1.59 -5.19
N VAL A 40 -6.74 2.85 -5.62
CA VAL A 40 -7.42 3.38 -6.81
C VAL A 40 -6.60 3.25 -8.11
N GLY A 41 -5.43 2.61 -8.04
CA GLY A 41 -4.59 2.30 -9.20
C GLY A 41 -3.62 3.41 -9.63
N GLN A 42 -3.50 4.50 -8.88
CA GLN A 42 -2.49 5.55 -9.09
C GLN A 42 -1.12 5.08 -8.56
N LEU A 43 -0.58 3.99 -9.12
CA LEU A 43 0.54 3.24 -8.54
C LEU A 43 1.84 4.05 -8.47
N GLU A 44 2.16 4.80 -9.52
CA GLU A 44 3.38 5.64 -9.52
C GLU A 44 3.26 6.79 -8.51
N LEU A 45 2.08 7.41 -8.39
CA LEU A 45 1.84 8.42 -7.35
C LEU A 45 1.93 7.81 -5.95
N ALA A 46 1.42 6.59 -5.76
CA ALA A 46 1.58 5.85 -4.50
C ALA A 46 3.06 5.57 -4.20
N TYR A 47 3.87 5.34 -5.23
CA TYR A 47 5.30 5.08 -5.09
C TYR A 47 6.06 6.34 -4.68
N ASP A 48 5.71 7.49 -5.26
CA ASP A 48 6.21 8.80 -4.85
C ASP A 48 5.91 9.07 -3.36
N TYR A 49 4.66 8.82 -2.92
CA TYR A 49 4.28 8.97 -1.50
C TYR A 49 4.93 7.95 -0.56
N LEU A 50 5.17 6.72 -1.02
CA LEU A 50 5.97 5.76 -0.26
C LEU A 50 7.39 6.31 -0.03
N GLY A 51 7.97 6.96 -1.04
CA GLY A 51 9.26 7.65 -0.95
C GLY A 51 9.27 8.67 0.18
N GLU A 52 8.32 9.60 0.15
CA GLU A 52 8.21 10.62 1.21
C GLU A 52 8.11 9.98 2.61
N ALA A 53 7.22 8.99 2.78
CA ALA A 53 7.02 8.33 4.07
C ALA A 53 8.26 7.55 4.54
N ALA A 54 8.95 6.86 3.64
CA ALA A 54 10.12 6.04 3.96
C ALA A 54 11.38 6.88 4.21
N PHE A 55 11.51 8.02 3.50
CA PHE A 55 12.71 8.82 3.53
C PHE A 55 12.63 10.08 4.40
N VAL A 56 11.47 10.40 4.97
CA VAL A 56 11.29 11.53 5.91
C VAL A 56 12.39 11.57 6.98
N ASP A 57 12.73 10.42 7.56
CA ASP A 57 13.79 10.32 8.58
C ASP A 57 15.18 10.05 8.00
N LEU A 58 15.29 9.32 6.88
CA LEU A 58 16.58 8.96 6.26
C LEU A 58 17.26 10.15 5.56
N TYR A 59 16.48 11.09 5.02
CA TYR A 59 16.97 12.30 4.35
C TYR A 59 16.65 13.60 5.10
N ASP A 60 16.13 13.51 6.34
CA ASP A 60 15.76 14.68 7.15
C ASP A 60 14.88 15.68 6.37
N LEU A 61 13.85 15.17 5.68
CA LEU A 61 13.01 15.97 4.77
C LEU A 61 12.21 17.07 5.47
N HIS A 62 12.07 16.96 6.81
CA HIS A 62 11.43 17.95 7.66
C HIS A 62 12.42 18.81 8.46
N HIS A 63 13.73 18.62 8.27
CA HIS A 63 14.82 19.35 8.95
C HIS A 63 14.74 19.33 10.48
N ASN A 64 14.20 18.25 11.04
CA ASN A 64 13.91 18.09 12.46
C ASN A 64 14.16 16.65 12.95
N THR A 65 14.81 15.77 12.17
CA THR A 65 15.15 14.40 12.61
C THR A 65 16.07 14.38 13.84
N ARG A 66 16.81 15.48 14.08
CA ARG A 66 17.59 15.68 15.32
C ARG A 66 16.72 15.66 16.59
N ASP A 67 15.44 16.01 16.49
CA ASP A 67 14.51 16.06 17.62
C ASP A 67 13.84 14.69 17.90
N GLY A 68 14.11 13.68 17.04
CA GLY A 68 13.66 12.29 17.19
C GLY A 68 13.22 11.66 15.86
N LEU A 69 13.23 10.33 15.78
CA LEU A 69 12.69 9.60 14.63
C LEU A 69 11.16 9.74 14.57
N HIS A 70 10.61 9.95 13.37
CA HIS A 70 9.17 9.95 13.17
C HIS A 70 8.65 8.51 13.15
N MET A 71 8.48 7.90 14.32
CA MET A 71 7.95 6.53 14.49
C MET A 71 6.63 6.29 13.74
N ALA A 72 5.81 7.33 13.60
CA ALA A 72 4.58 7.27 12.82
C ALA A 72 4.82 7.18 11.31
N SER A 73 5.90 7.76 10.79
CA SER A 73 6.32 7.64 9.38
C SER A 73 6.86 6.25 9.07
N LEU A 74 7.62 5.65 10.00
CA LEU A 74 8.07 4.26 9.90
C LEU A 74 6.87 3.29 9.90
N ALA A 75 5.90 3.50 10.79
CA ALA A 75 4.64 2.76 10.77
C ALA A 75 3.86 3.00 9.46
N GLY A 76 3.86 4.25 8.97
CA GLY A 76 3.26 4.65 7.71
C GLY A 76 3.87 3.95 6.50
N THR A 77 5.18 3.73 6.50
CA THR A 77 5.90 2.99 5.45
C THR A 77 5.41 1.53 5.38
N TRP A 78 5.27 0.87 6.54
CA TRP A 78 4.70 -0.48 6.59
C TRP A 78 3.25 -0.49 6.10
N MET A 79 2.44 0.51 6.47
CA MET A 79 1.07 0.63 6.00
C MET A 79 0.98 0.84 4.48
N ALA A 80 1.85 1.66 3.89
CA ALA A 80 1.91 1.88 2.45
C ALA A 80 2.31 0.59 1.70
N LEU A 81 3.30 -0.15 2.22
CA LEU A 81 3.74 -1.42 1.64
C LEU A 81 2.68 -2.52 1.76
N VAL A 82 2.16 -2.77 2.97
CA VAL A 82 1.28 -3.91 3.23
C VAL A 82 -0.18 -3.59 2.95
N GLY A 83 -0.64 -2.42 3.40
CA GLY A 83 -2.00 -1.94 3.16
C GLY A 83 -2.18 -1.33 1.78
N GLY A 84 -1.23 -0.56 1.28
CA GLY A 84 -1.30 0.02 -0.08
C GLY A 84 -1.01 -1.04 -1.13
N PHE A 85 0.27 -1.36 -1.32
CA PHE A 85 0.72 -2.25 -2.39
C PHE A 85 0.37 -3.72 -2.17
N GLY A 86 0.41 -4.22 -0.94
CA GLY A 86 -0.11 -5.54 -0.59
C GLY A 86 -1.64 -5.62 -0.62
N GLY A 87 -2.32 -4.47 -0.66
CA GLY A 87 -3.78 -4.37 -0.66
C GLY A 87 -4.44 -5.04 0.54
N MET A 88 -3.72 -5.20 1.66
CA MET A 88 -4.22 -5.92 2.83
C MET A 88 -5.32 -5.13 3.54
N ARG A 89 -6.46 -5.77 3.78
CA ARG A 89 -7.52 -5.25 4.65
C ARG A 89 -8.09 -6.37 5.52
N THR A 90 -8.76 -5.99 6.60
CA THR A 90 -9.53 -6.90 7.44
C THR A 90 -10.96 -6.41 7.57
N TYR A 91 -11.92 -7.22 7.15
CA TYR A 91 -13.36 -6.91 7.21
C TYR A 91 -14.09 -8.09 7.84
N ASP A 92 -14.97 -7.82 8.81
CA ASP A 92 -15.81 -8.83 9.48
C ASP A 92 -15.04 -10.10 9.90
N GLY A 93 -13.82 -9.90 10.40
CA GLY A 93 -12.95 -11.00 10.84
C GLY A 93 -12.26 -11.81 9.75
N SER A 94 -12.43 -11.44 8.48
CA SER A 94 -11.73 -12.03 7.33
C SER A 94 -10.59 -11.13 6.86
N ILE A 95 -9.51 -11.73 6.37
CA ILE A 95 -8.39 -11.01 5.75
C ILE A 95 -8.53 -11.04 4.22
N THR A 96 -8.30 -9.90 3.57
CA THR A 96 -8.37 -9.76 2.10
C THR A 96 -7.13 -9.05 1.58
N PHE A 97 -6.77 -9.36 0.34
CA PHE A 97 -5.65 -8.80 -0.38
C PHE A 97 -6.10 -8.37 -1.78
N ALA A 98 -5.70 -7.17 -2.19
CA ALA A 98 -5.83 -6.68 -3.57
C ALA A 98 -4.49 -6.09 -4.04
N PRO A 99 -3.44 -6.94 -4.13
CA PRO A 99 -2.07 -6.47 -4.27
C PRO A 99 -1.79 -5.89 -5.66
N ARG A 100 -0.98 -4.84 -5.71
CA ARG A 100 -0.52 -4.16 -6.94
C ARG A 100 0.85 -3.54 -6.68
N LEU A 101 1.72 -3.54 -7.67
CA LEU A 101 3.04 -2.92 -7.59
C LEU A 101 3.23 -1.87 -8.68
N PRO A 102 3.90 -0.73 -8.38
CA PRO A 102 4.38 0.20 -9.38
C PRO A 102 5.52 -0.42 -10.19
N GLU A 103 5.89 0.17 -11.32
CA GLU A 103 6.98 -0.35 -12.16
C GLU A 103 8.32 -0.37 -11.41
N GLY A 104 8.54 0.60 -10.51
CA GLY A 104 9.75 0.70 -9.69
C GLY A 104 9.95 -0.42 -8.66
N ILE A 105 8.93 -1.23 -8.36
CA ILE A 105 9.01 -2.35 -7.39
C ILE A 105 8.71 -3.67 -8.10
N THR A 106 9.75 -4.45 -8.36
CA THR A 106 9.62 -5.74 -9.07
C THR A 106 9.06 -6.86 -8.19
N ARG A 107 9.29 -6.78 -6.87
CA ARG A 107 8.88 -7.80 -5.91
C ARG A 107 8.72 -7.20 -4.52
N LEU A 108 7.62 -7.57 -3.84
CA LEU A 108 7.37 -7.25 -2.43
C LEU A 108 7.07 -8.54 -1.68
N VAL A 109 7.80 -8.79 -0.58
CA VAL A 109 7.53 -9.93 0.31
C VAL A 109 7.33 -9.42 1.72
N PHE A 110 6.24 -9.82 2.36
CA PHE A 110 5.98 -9.50 3.75
C PHE A 110 5.40 -10.69 4.50
N ARG A 111 5.56 -10.66 5.82
CA ARG A 111 4.99 -11.64 6.74
C ARG A 111 4.13 -10.91 7.77
N LEU A 112 3.07 -11.56 8.20
CA LEU A 112 2.18 -11.03 9.24
C LEU A 112 1.62 -12.14 10.11
N MET A 113 1.14 -11.75 11.29
CA MET A 113 0.38 -12.60 12.19
C MET A 113 -1.10 -12.20 12.11
N PHE A 114 -1.98 -13.16 11.88
CA PHE A 114 -3.43 -12.93 11.86
C PHE A 114 -4.14 -14.05 12.62
N ARG A 115 -4.67 -13.74 13.82
CA ARG A 115 -5.39 -14.72 14.66
C ARG A 115 -4.58 -16.01 14.87
N ASP A 116 -3.39 -15.88 15.46
CA ASP A 116 -2.45 -16.98 15.77
C ASP A 116 -1.99 -17.79 14.55
N ARG A 117 -2.03 -17.17 13.37
CA ARG A 117 -1.58 -17.75 12.10
C ARG A 117 -0.54 -16.85 11.48
N ARG A 118 0.60 -17.43 11.09
CA ARG A 118 1.68 -16.69 10.45
C ARG A 118 1.58 -16.84 8.94
N LEU A 119 1.41 -15.74 8.22
CA LEU A 119 1.34 -15.75 6.75
C LEU A 119 2.61 -15.18 6.14
N CYS A 120 2.94 -15.63 4.94
CA CYS A 120 3.87 -14.99 4.03
C CYS A 120 3.13 -14.65 2.74
N VAL A 121 3.22 -13.39 2.32
CA VAL A 121 2.68 -12.91 1.06
C VAL A 121 3.83 -12.41 0.21
N GLU A 122 3.88 -12.87 -1.02
CA GLU A 122 4.84 -12.46 -2.04
C GLU A 122 4.06 -11.91 -3.23
N VAL A 123 4.42 -10.73 -3.68
CA VAL A 123 3.76 -10.00 -4.76
C VAL A 123 4.78 -9.68 -5.83
N THR A 124 4.41 -9.91 -7.08
CA THR A 124 5.12 -9.45 -8.28
C THR A 124 4.18 -8.60 -9.13
N ALA A 125 4.63 -8.11 -10.29
CA ALA A 125 3.77 -7.36 -11.20
C ALA A 125 2.56 -8.16 -11.73
N LYS A 126 2.65 -9.50 -11.80
CA LYS A 126 1.64 -10.35 -12.46
C LYS A 126 0.85 -11.25 -11.53
N GLU A 127 1.40 -11.56 -10.36
CA GLU A 127 0.81 -12.56 -9.47
C GLU A 127 1.17 -12.30 -8.01
N ALA A 128 0.32 -12.83 -7.12
CA ALA A 128 0.55 -12.89 -5.69
C ALA A 128 0.56 -14.35 -5.21
N LYS A 129 1.56 -14.69 -4.42
CA LYS A 129 1.74 -15.99 -3.79
C LYS A 129 1.52 -15.88 -2.28
N TYR A 130 0.64 -16.73 -1.77
CA TYR A 130 0.23 -16.78 -0.38
C TYR A 130 0.65 -18.11 0.24
N ARG A 131 1.22 -18.06 1.43
CA ARG A 131 1.62 -19.27 2.18
C ARG A 131 1.30 -19.09 3.65
N LEU A 132 0.64 -20.09 4.23
CA LEU A 132 0.55 -20.21 5.68
C LEU A 132 1.88 -20.81 6.17
N LEU A 133 2.58 -20.12 7.05
CA LEU A 133 3.83 -20.59 7.64
C LEU A 133 3.61 -21.33 8.96
N ASP A 134 2.49 -21.06 9.64
CA ASP A 134 2.15 -21.64 10.93
C ASP A 134 0.66 -21.40 11.25
N GLY A 135 0.06 -22.31 12.01
CA GLY A 135 -1.34 -22.25 12.45
C GLY A 135 -2.34 -23.05 11.60
N ALA A 136 -3.61 -23.04 12.03
CA ALA A 136 -4.70 -23.77 11.37
C ALA A 136 -5.09 -23.11 10.02
N PRO A 137 -5.65 -23.88 9.07
CA PRO A 137 -6.08 -23.37 7.77
C PRO A 137 -6.89 -22.07 7.87
N LEU A 138 -6.70 -21.19 6.90
CA LEU A 138 -7.22 -19.82 6.91
C LEU A 138 -7.94 -19.51 5.61
N LYS A 139 -9.20 -19.10 5.72
CA LYS A 139 -9.90 -18.44 4.62
C LYS A 139 -9.44 -16.99 4.49
N ALA A 140 -9.08 -16.61 3.28
CA ALA A 140 -8.70 -15.26 2.89
C ALA A 140 -9.37 -14.90 1.56
N ARG A 141 -9.17 -13.67 1.09
CA ARG A 141 -9.63 -13.24 -0.24
C ARG A 141 -8.49 -12.63 -1.07
N HIS A 142 -8.50 -12.93 -2.36
CA HIS A 142 -7.65 -12.30 -3.36
C HIS A 142 -8.54 -11.60 -4.38
N HIS A 143 -8.50 -10.26 -4.45
CA HIS A 143 -9.38 -9.45 -5.29
C HIS A 143 -10.87 -9.81 -5.18
N GLY A 144 -11.31 -10.19 -3.97
CA GLY A 144 -12.70 -10.57 -3.67
C GLY A 144 -12.98 -12.08 -3.76
N GLU A 145 -12.16 -12.83 -4.51
CA GLU A 145 -12.28 -14.29 -4.62
C GLU A 145 -11.77 -14.99 -3.36
N GLU A 146 -12.53 -15.96 -2.86
CA GLU A 146 -12.13 -16.74 -1.68
C GLU A 146 -10.97 -17.69 -2.00
N ILE A 147 -9.97 -17.70 -1.12
CA ILE A 147 -8.85 -18.64 -1.14
C ILE A 147 -8.71 -19.29 0.25
N THR A 148 -8.24 -20.54 0.29
CA THR A 148 -7.96 -21.24 1.54
C THR A 148 -6.47 -21.50 1.64
N LEU A 149 -5.82 -20.98 2.66
CA LEU A 149 -4.39 -21.14 2.90
C LEU A 149 -4.15 -22.28 3.88
N SER A 150 -3.22 -23.17 3.57
CA SER A 150 -2.72 -24.23 4.45
C SER A 150 -1.21 -24.17 4.57
N VAL A 151 -0.65 -24.88 5.56
CA VAL A 151 0.80 -24.96 5.78
C VAL A 151 1.49 -25.85 4.74
N ASP A 152 0.74 -26.75 4.13
CA ASP A 152 1.26 -27.78 3.23
C ASP A 152 1.58 -27.20 1.84
N GLU A 153 0.80 -26.23 1.37
CA GLU A 153 0.93 -25.71 0.01
C GLU A 153 0.73 -24.18 -0.06
N ALA A 154 1.56 -23.54 -0.88
CA ALA A 154 1.39 -22.14 -1.21
C ALA A 154 0.47 -21.98 -2.42
N ILE A 155 -0.41 -20.97 -2.38
CA ILE A 155 -1.33 -20.66 -3.47
C ILE A 155 -0.86 -19.43 -4.22
N THR A 156 -0.80 -19.52 -5.55
CA THR A 156 -0.56 -18.37 -6.44
C THR A 156 -1.85 -17.95 -7.13
N ARG A 157 -2.06 -16.62 -7.24
CA ARG A 157 -3.18 -16.02 -7.98
C ARG A 157 -2.71 -14.88 -8.87
N PRO A 158 -3.24 -14.77 -10.11
CA PRO A 158 -2.89 -13.69 -11.01
C PRO A 158 -3.46 -12.35 -10.52
N ILE A 159 -2.70 -11.28 -10.65
CA ILE A 159 -3.15 -9.93 -10.31
C ILE A 159 -3.88 -9.33 -11.52
N PRO A 160 -5.16 -8.96 -11.40
CA PRO A 160 -5.89 -8.33 -12.49
C PRO A 160 -5.34 -6.93 -12.76
N PRO A 161 -5.28 -6.50 -14.04
CA PRO A 161 -4.85 -5.15 -14.37
C PRO A 161 -5.81 -4.12 -13.76
N VAL A 162 -5.28 -2.98 -13.35
CA VAL A 162 -6.09 -1.83 -12.93
C VAL A 162 -5.95 -0.72 -13.97
N LYS A 163 -7.07 -0.17 -14.41
CA LYS A 163 -7.06 1.04 -15.22
C LYS A 163 -7.22 2.24 -14.31
N ALA A 164 -6.12 2.95 -14.08
CA ALA A 164 -6.17 4.21 -13.35
C ALA A 164 -6.96 5.26 -14.15
N GLY A 165 -7.66 6.15 -13.45
CA GLY A 165 -8.13 7.40 -14.03
C GLY A 165 -6.97 8.37 -14.31
N PRO A 166 -7.25 9.59 -14.80
CA PRO A 166 -6.24 10.63 -14.93
C PRO A 166 -5.48 10.84 -13.62
N ARG A 167 -4.16 11.04 -13.68
CA ARG A 167 -3.35 11.35 -12.50
C ARG A 167 -3.86 12.66 -11.88
N PRO A 168 -4.23 12.67 -10.59
CA PRO A 168 -4.68 13.89 -9.94
C PRO A 168 -3.53 14.90 -9.81
N THR A 169 -3.87 16.18 -9.87
CA THR A 169 -2.92 17.28 -9.63
C THR A 169 -2.86 17.63 -8.15
N GLN A 170 -1.69 17.96 -7.65
CA GLN A 170 -1.49 18.45 -6.28
C GLN A 170 -1.54 19.99 -6.26
N PRO A 171 -1.77 20.63 -5.09
CA PRO A 171 -1.58 22.07 -4.95
C PRO A 171 -0.18 22.51 -5.43
N GLN A 172 -0.07 23.76 -5.89
CA GLN A 172 1.19 24.31 -6.39
C GLN A 172 2.31 24.14 -5.36
N GLY A 173 3.44 23.58 -5.79
CA GLY A 173 4.61 23.35 -4.94
C GLY A 173 4.46 22.23 -3.90
N ARG A 174 3.35 21.48 -3.93
CA ARG A 174 3.13 20.37 -3.00
C ARG A 174 3.31 18.99 -3.61
N ALA A 175 3.44 18.85 -4.93
CA ALA A 175 3.60 17.55 -5.58
C ALA A 175 4.77 16.73 -4.97
N PRO A 176 4.61 15.40 -4.80
CA PRO A 176 5.69 14.59 -4.27
C PRO A 176 6.86 14.49 -5.23
N ILE A 177 8.06 14.31 -4.70
CA ILE A 177 9.27 14.14 -5.51
C ILE A 177 9.19 12.78 -6.23
N PRO A 178 9.32 12.74 -7.57
CA PRO A 178 9.32 11.49 -8.31
C PRO A 178 10.42 10.54 -7.83
N ARG A 179 10.08 9.27 -7.61
CA ARG A 179 11.08 8.26 -7.17
C ARG A 179 12.18 7.98 -8.18
N GLU A 180 11.94 8.22 -9.47
CA GLU A 180 12.95 8.04 -10.52
C GLU A 180 14.12 9.03 -10.35
N GLU A 181 13.86 10.24 -9.85
CA GLU A 181 14.87 11.29 -9.67
C GLU A 181 15.82 11.01 -8.49
N HIS A 182 15.37 10.22 -7.50
CA HIS A 182 16.21 9.78 -6.37
C HIS A 182 17.21 8.67 -6.70
N ARG A 183 17.22 8.12 -7.94
CA ARG A 183 18.21 7.11 -8.36
C ARG A 183 19.51 7.72 -8.90
N THR A 184 19.51 9.02 -9.21
CA THR A 184 20.63 9.71 -9.87
C THR A 184 21.33 10.74 -8.98
N SER A 185 21.03 10.75 -7.67
CA SER A 185 21.68 11.63 -6.67
C SER A 185 22.58 10.84 -5.72
#